data_AF-A0A1I3NPU6-F1
#
_entry.id   AF-A0A1I3NPU6-F1
#
_cell.length_a   1.000
_cell.length_b   1.000
_cell.length_c   1.000
_cell.angle_alpha   90.00
_cell.angle_beta   90.00
_cell.angle_gamma   90.00
#
_symmetry.space_group_name_H-M   'P 1'
#
loop_
_entity.id
_entity.type
_entity.pdbx_description
1 polymer ?
#
loop_
_entity_poly.entity_id
_entity_poly.type
_entity_poly.pdbx_seq_one_letter_code
_entity_poly.pdbx_strand_id
1 'polypeptide(L)'
;MESNTGDGTTELGQDDIYLAVREGIKDALLDVFATIVLLGLGLVFVWAGTQALATASSTLGYVSAGTVLGLGLVLAAAAFDLVPSFHERLLS
;
A
#
# COMPACT_ATOMS: atom_id res chain seq x y z
N MET A 1 -2.72 -48.78 -30.55
CA MET A 1 -3.26 -47.42 -30.42
C MET A 1 -4.01 -47.40 -29.12
N GLU A 2 -3.42 -46.86 -28.05
CA GLU A 2 -4.16 -46.56 -26.84
C GLU A 2 -3.61 -45.22 -26.34
N SER A 3 -4.47 -44.21 -26.33
CA SER A 3 -4.14 -42.83 -26.00
C SER A 3 -3.92 -42.71 -24.50
N ASN A 4 -2.65 -42.60 -24.09
CA ASN A 4 -2.32 -42.05 -22.78
C ASN A 4 -2.26 -40.52 -22.90
N THR A 5 -3.42 -39.90 -23.08
CA THR A 5 -3.61 -38.48 -22.80
C THR A 5 -3.75 -38.38 -21.29
N GLY A 6 -2.60 -38.36 -20.60
CA GLY A 6 -2.49 -37.74 -19.29
C GLY A 6 -2.76 -36.25 -19.49
N ASP A 7 -4.04 -35.90 -19.53
CA ASP A 7 -4.49 -34.52 -19.45
C ASP A 7 -4.04 -34.00 -18.09
N GLY A 8 -3.03 -33.14 -18.11
CA GLY A 8 -2.42 -32.53 -16.92
C GLY A 8 -3.34 -31.53 -16.23
N THR A 9 -4.65 -31.70 -16.32
CA THR A 9 -5.59 -31.07 -15.40
C THR A 9 -5.43 -31.79 -14.07
N THR A 10 -4.50 -31.27 -13.26
CA THR A 10 -4.53 -31.56 -11.83
C THR A 10 -5.91 -31.08 -11.40
N GLU A 11 -6.86 -32.00 -11.25
CA GLU A 11 -8.12 -31.73 -10.54
C GLU A 11 -7.68 -31.24 -9.17
N LEU A 12 -7.58 -29.92 -9.01
CA LEU A 12 -7.23 -29.32 -7.74
C LEU A 12 -8.28 -29.83 -6.78
N GLY A 13 -7.83 -30.51 -5.73
CA GLY A 13 -8.73 -30.98 -4.70
C GLY A 13 -9.54 -29.78 -4.19
N GLN A 14 -10.80 -30.01 -3.82
CA GLN A 14 -11.64 -28.95 -3.26
C GLN A 14 -10.95 -28.22 -2.09
N ASP A 15 -10.10 -28.94 -1.36
CA ASP A 15 -9.18 -28.45 -0.33
C ASP A 15 -8.06 -27.55 -0.88
N ASP A 16 -7.41 -27.90 -1.98
CA ASP A 16 -6.40 -27.06 -2.64
C ASP A 16 -6.99 -25.72 -3.09
N ILE A 17 -8.20 -25.73 -3.67
CA ILE A 17 -8.91 -24.51 -4.08
C ILE A 17 -9.24 -23.66 -2.86
N TYR A 18 -9.73 -24.27 -1.78
CA TYR A 18 -10.05 -23.55 -0.55
C TYR A 18 -8.80 -22.89 0.06
N LEU A 19 -7.67 -23.60 0.09
CA LEU A 19 -6.41 -23.06 0.59
C LEU A 19 -5.91 -21.90 -0.27
N ALA A 20 -5.96 -22.02 -1.60
CA ALA A 20 -5.56 -20.95 -2.52
C ALA A 20 -6.42 -19.70 -2.35
N VAL A 21 -7.75 -19.85 -2.29
CA VAL A 21 -8.68 -18.74 -2.06
C VAL A 21 -8.45 -18.09 -0.70
N ARG A 22 -8.27 -18.91 0.35
CA ARG A 22 -8.02 -18.41 1.70
C ARG A 22 -6.73 -17.60 1.77
N GLU A 23 -5.66 -18.05 1.13
CA GLU A 23 -4.39 -17.32 1.12
C GLU A 23 -4.49 -16.03 0.30
N GLY A 24 -5.17 -16.06 -0.86
CA GLY A 24 -5.43 -14.85 -1.65
C GLY A 24 -6.26 -13.80 -0.90
N ILE A 25 -7.29 -14.22 -0.14
CA ILE A 25 -8.07 -13.30 0.71
C ILE A 25 -7.19 -12.72 1.82
N LYS A 26 -6.37 -13.55 2.46
CA LYS A 26 -5.49 -13.12 3.55
C LYS A 26 -4.45 -12.10 3.05
N ASP A 27 -3.89 -12.33 1.87
CA ASP A 27 -2.96 -11.41 1.21
C ASP A 27 -3.63 -10.06 0.90
N ALA A 28 -4.81 -10.10 0.27
CA ALA A 28 -5.58 -8.89 -0.02
C ALA A 28 -5.98 -8.10 1.24
N LEU A 29 -6.34 -8.79 2.34
CA LEU A 29 -6.64 -8.14 3.61
C LEU A 29 -5.40 -7.50 4.25
N LEU A 30 -4.23 -8.13 4.12
CA LEU A 30 -2.99 -7.56 4.61
C LEU A 30 -2.59 -6.31 3.81
N ASP A 31 -2.79 -6.34 2.50
CA ASP A 31 -2.53 -5.20 1.61
C ASP A 31 -3.45 -4.00 1.95
N VAL A 32 -4.74 -4.25 2.11
CA VAL A 32 -5.70 -3.23 2.55
C VAL A 32 -5.36 -2.70 3.95
N PHE A 33 -4.98 -3.59 4.88
CA PHE A 33 -4.61 -3.18 6.23
C PHE A 33 -3.35 -2.31 6.22
N ALA A 34 -2.33 -2.68 5.44
CA ALA A 34 -1.12 -1.89 5.25
C ALA A 34 -1.45 -0.50 4.70
N THR A 35 -2.34 -0.44 3.71
CA THR A 35 -2.84 0.82 3.13
C THR A 35 -3.54 1.69 4.16
N ILE A 36 -4.45 1.13 4.96
CA ILE A 36 -5.18 1.88 5.99
C ILE A 36 -4.24 2.41 7.07
N VAL A 37 -3.28 1.60 7.53
CA VAL A 37 -2.28 2.00 8.53
C VAL A 37 -1.41 3.13 7.99
N LEU A 38 -0.93 2.99 6.75
CA LEU A 38 -0.10 4.01 6.09
C LEU A 38 -0.87 5.31 5.89
N LEU A 39 -2.12 5.23 5.43
CA LEU A 39 -3.00 6.39 5.26
C LEU A 39 -3.28 7.07 6.59
N GLY A 40 -3.58 6.31 7.64
CA GLY A 40 -3.79 6.82 8.99
C GLY A 40 -2.57 7.59 9.50
N LEU A 41 -1.37 7.02 9.32
CA LEU A 41 -0.12 7.66 9.71
C LEU A 41 0.13 8.94 8.88
N GLY A 42 -0.13 8.90 7.58
CA GLY A 42 -0.09 10.09 6.71
C GLY A 42 -1.03 11.19 7.19
N LEU A 43 -2.27 10.84 7.54
CA LEU A 43 -3.26 11.78 8.08
C LEU A 43 -2.81 12.43 9.39
N VAL A 44 -2.20 11.66 10.31
CA VAL A 44 -1.65 12.21 11.56
C VAL A 44 -0.57 13.25 11.26
N PHE A 45 0.33 12.96 10.32
CA PHE A 45 1.37 13.91 9.92
C PHE A 45 0.80 15.15 9.24
N VAL A 46 -0.22 15.00 8.38
CA VAL A 46 -0.91 16.14 7.76
C VAL A 46 -1.57 17.01 8.83
N TRP A 47 -2.28 16.41 9.78
CA TRP A 47 -2.94 17.12 10.86
C TRP A 47 -1.94 17.85 11.76
N ALA A 48 -0.90 17.15 12.21
CA ALA A 48 0.15 17.71 13.06
C ALA A 48 0.94 18.82 12.33
N GLY A 49 1.29 18.61 11.06
CA GLY A 49 1.98 19.60 10.23
C GLY A 49 1.13 20.86 10.00
N THR A 50 -0.17 20.69 9.75
CA THR A 50 -1.10 21.83 9.58
C THR A 50 -1.24 22.62 10.88
N GLN A 51 -1.37 21.94 12.02
CA GLN A 51 -1.44 22.60 13.33
C GLN A 51 -0.13 23.34 13.65
N ALA A 52 1.02 22.68 13.43
CA ALA A 52 2.34 23.28 13.63
C ALA A 52 2.51 24.52 12.76
N LEU A 53 2.05 24.50 11.51
CA LEU A 53 2.12 25.62 10.58
C LEU A 53 1.23 26.79 11.03
N ALA A 54 0.03 26.50 11.56
CA ALA A 54 -0.88 27.51 12.09
C ALA A 54 -0.34 28.21 13.35
N THR A 55 0.46 27.50 14.15
CA THR A 55 1.07 28.04 15.38
C THR A 55 2.49 28.58 15.20
N ALA A 56 3.09 28.38 14.03
CA ALA A 56 4.46 28.80 13.76
C ALA A 56 4.58 30.33 13.74
N SER A 57 5.62 30.85 14.39
CA SER A 57 5.92 32.28 14.47
C SER A 57 7.34 32.65 13.99
N SER A 58 8.13 31.64 13.59
CA SER A 58 9.51 31.80 13.14
C SER A 58 9.73 31.07 11.82
N THR A 59 10.68 31.55 11.01
CA THR A 59 11.05 30.94 9.72
C THR A 59 11.42 29.47 9.87
N LEU A 60 12.22 29.12 10.88
CA LEU A 60 12.57 27.74 11.20
C LEU A 60 11.34 26.90 11.53
N GLY A 61 10.39 27.44 12.29
CA GLY A 61 9.12 26.78 12.62
C GLY A 61 8.28 26.48 11.37
N TYR A 62 8.17 27.43 10.45
CA TYR A 62 7.46 27.22 9.18
C TYR A 62 8.14 26.15 8.31
N VAL A 63 9.46 26.15 8.22
CA VAL A 63 10.21 25.13 7.46
C VAL A 63 9.96 23.74 8.05
N SER A 64 10.12 23.57 9.37
CA SER A 64 9.88 22.28 10.02
C SER A 64 8.43 21.80 9.88
N ALA A 65 7.45 22.71 10.06
CA ALA A 65 6.04 22.37 9.91
C ALA A 65 5.70 21.98 8.46
N GLY A 66 6.26 22.71 7.49
CA GLY A 66 6.15 22.39 6.07
C GLY A 66 6.74 21.01 5.73
N THR A 67 7.88 20.65 6.31
CA THR A 67 8.48 19.30 6.12
C THR A 67 7.58 18.21 6.67
N VAL A 68 7.04 18.37 7.90
CA VAL A 68 6.14 17.38 8.51
C VAL A 68 4.85 17.22 7.68
N LEU A 69 4.26 18.34 7.25
CA LEU A 69 3.09 18.35 6.39
C LEU A 69 3.36 17.67 5.04
N GLY A 70 4.49 18.00 4.42
CA GLY A 70 4.92 17.40 3.15
C GLY A 70 5.12 15.89 3.27
N LEU A 71 5.72 15.42 4.36
CA LEU A 71 5.88 13.99 4.61
C LEU A 71 4.53 13.28 4.76
N GLY A 72 3.58 13.89 5.48
CA GLY A 72 2.21 13.37 5.58
C GLY A 72 1.51 13.25 4.22
N LEU A 73 1.68 14.25 3.35
CA LEU A 73 1.14 14.21 1.98
C LEU A 73 1.79 13.11 1.12
N VAL A 74 3.10 12.91 1.23
CA VAL A 74 3.80 11.83 0.52
C VAL A 74 3.29 10.46 0.98
N LEU A 75 3.10 10.28 2.29
CA LEU A 75 2.56 9.03 2.84
C LEU A 75 1.11 8.78 2.38
N ALA A 76 0.27 9.82 2.37
CA ALA A 76 -1.08 9.72 1.86
C ALA A 76 -1.10 9.39 0.35
N ALA A 77 -0.22 10.01 -0.45
CA ALA A 77 -0.08 9.73 -1.86
C ALA A 77 0.39 8.29 -2.12
N ALA A 78 1.32 7.79 -1.32
CA ALA A 78 1.77 6.39 -1.37
C ALA A 78 0.66 5.42 -0.99
N ALA A 79 -0.16 5.73 0.03
CA ALA A 79 -1.29 4.90 0.42
C ALA A 79 -2.39 4.83 -0.66
N PHE A 80 -2.57 5.88 -1.46
CA PHE A 80 -3.50 5.88 -2.58
C PHE A 80 -2.92 5.27 -3.87
N ASP A 81 -1.71 4.72 -3.81
CA ASP A 81 -0.94 4.26 -5.00
C ASP A 81 -0.85 5.36 -6.08
N LEU A 82 -0.90 6.63 -5.65
CA LEU A 82 -0.85 7.79 -6.53
C LEU A 82 0.58 8.06 -7.03
N VAL A 83 1.57 7.48 -6.35
CA VAL A 83 2.96 7.46 -6.79
C VAL A 83 3.14 6.17 -7.58
N PRO A 84 3.33 6.23 -8.92
CA PRO A 84 3.60 5.02 -9.69
C PRO A 84 4.80 4.30 -9.07
N SER A 85 4.62 3.01 -8.79
CA SER A 85 5.68 2.19 -8.24
C SER A 85 6.92 2.35 -9.12
N PHE A 86 8.05 2.77 -8.53
CA PHE A 86 9.32 2.98 -9.24
C PHE A 86 9.81 1.74 -10.02
N HIS A 87 9.14 0.61 -9.85
CA HIS A 87 9.38 -0.63 -10.55
C HIS A 87 9.14 -0.54 -12.07
N GLU A 88 8.15 0.23 -12.53
CA GLU A 88 7.88 0.37 -13.96
C GLU A 88 8.92 1.24 -14.68
N ARG A 89 9.57 2.18 -13.98
CA ARG A 89 10.54 3.10 -14.58
C ARG A 89 11.96 2.55 -14.72
N LEU A 90 12.30 1.45 -14.02
CA LEU A 90 13.62 0.82 -14.09
C LEU A 90 13.71 -0.30 -15.13
N LEU A 91 12.58 -0.70 -15.73
CA LEU A 91 12.48 -1.76 -16.75
C LEU A 91 12.13 -1.22 -18.15
N SER A 92 12.13 0.10 -18.34
CA SER A 92 11.96 0.76 -19.65
C SER A 92 13.25 1.35 -20.19
#